data_AF-A0A6A4H2F9-F1
#
_entry.id   AF-A0A6A4H2F9-F1
#
_cell.length_a   1.000
_cell.length_b   1.000
_cell.length_c   1.000
_cell.angle_alpha   90.00
_cell.angle_beta   90.00
_cell.angle_gamma   90.00
#
_symmetry.space_group_name_H-M   'P 1'
#
loop_
_entity.id
_entity.type
_entity.pdbx_description
1 polymer ?
#
loop_
_entity_poly.entity_id
_entity_poly.type
_entity_poly.pdbx_seq_one_letter_code
_entity_poly.pdbx_strand_id
1 'polypeptide(L)'
;MARFVSSFAILLAFVTACIAAVYQVEEDIANIASQVTVIDSAIHAFPTTGGSLLEALEIHELATTLASALASTTTDVVATGPVDDTDGQTILKEVEAFEPTIIDALISLAQKVPAFSALPLGGVLALIKQDVVDLDAETKNLENAMIADTPADLLAQAASITSAIDAAFATVGAAFADT
;
A
#
# COMPACT_ATOMS: atom_id res chain seq x y z
N MET A 1 16.92 51.61 -31.98
CA MET A 1 16.13 51.91 -30.76
C MET A 1 15.46 50.64 -30.30
N ALA A 2 15.89 50.09 -29.17
CA ALA A 2 15.24 48.96 -28.52
C ALA A 2 13.95 49.40 -27.84
N ARG A 3 12.89 48.57 -27.85
CA ARG A 3 11.81 48.53 -26.85
C ARG A 3 11.31 47.08 -26.78
N PHE A 4 11.90 46.27 -25.90
CA PHE A 4 11.50 45.97 -24.52
C PHE A 4 10.31 45.01 -24.42
N VAL A 5 10.68 43.81 -23.94
CA VAL A 5 9.89 42.63 -23.57
C VAL A 5 8.69 42.99 -22.68
N SER A 6 7.58 42.27 -22.84
CA SER A 6 6.61 42.10 -21.76
C SER A 6 6.00 40.70 -21.82
N SER A 7 6.85 39.71 -21.52
CA SER A 7 6.43 38.37 -21.12
C SER A 7 6.41 38.34 -19.59
N PHE A 8 5.29 38.73 -18.98
CA PHE A 8 5.11 38.67 -17.52
C PHE A 8 3.64 38.43 -17.20
N ALA A 9 3.13 37.22 -17.47
CA ALA A 9 1.77 36.84 -17.09
C ALA A 9 1.52 35.31 -16.99
N ILE A 10 2.54 34.47 -16.81
CA ILE A 10 2.31 33.03 -16.59
C ILE A 10 3.34 32.50 -15.57
N LEU A 11 3.15 32.80 -14.29
CA LEU A 11 3.88 32.11 -13.21
C LEU A 11 3.12 32.18 -11.87
N LEU A 12 1.84 31.76 -11.85
CA LEU A 12 1.09 31.61 -10.59
C LEU A 12 0.06 30.46 -10.59
N ALA A 13 -0.02 29.65 -11.64
CA ALA A 13 -0.97 28.53 -11.70
C ALA A 13 -0.36 27.15 -11.37
N PHE A 14 0.97 27.03 -11.27
CA PHE A 14 1.62 25.75 -11.00
C PHE A 14 1.54 25.33 -9.53
N VAL A 15 1.64 26.29 -8.60
CA VAL A 15 1.70 25.99 -7.16
C VAL A 15 0.38 25.40 -6.64
N THR A 16 -0.78 25.86 -7.14
CA THR A 16 -2.09 25.34 -6.71
C THR A 16 -2.37 23.91 -7.19
N ALA A 17 -1.83 23.52 -8.35
CA ALA A 17 -1.99 22.16 -8.86
C ALA A 17 -1.10 21.16 -8.12
N CYS A 18 0.16 21.53 -7.80
CA CYS A 18 1.07 20.67 -7.03
C CYS A 18 0.56 20.42 -5.60
N ILE A 19 0.09 21.46 -4.90
CA ILE A 19 -0.40 21.33 -3.52
C ILE A 19 -1.66 20.45 -3.44
N ALA A 20 -2.58 20.55 -4.41
CA ALA A 20 -3.78 19.73 -4.43
C ALA A 20 -3.48 18.24 -4.72
N ALA A 21 -2.43 17.97 -5.52
CA ALA A 21 -2.05 16.61 -5.87
C ALA A 21 -1.33 15.89 -4.71
N VAL A 22 -0.36 16.57 -4.07
CA VAL A 22 0.32 16.03 -2.87
C VAL A 22 -0.66 15.75 -1.74
N TYR A 23 -1.58 16.69 -1.47
CA TYR A 23 -2.62 16.50 -0.46
C TYR A 23 -3.51 15.27 -0.72
N GLN A 24 -3.83 14.99 -1.99
CA GLN A 24 -4.59 13.78 -2.35
C GLN A 24 -3.79 12.51 -2.04
N VAL A 25 -2.48 12.50 -2.31
CA VAL A 25 -1.60 11.37 -1.97
C VAL A 25 -1.56 11.15 -0.47
N GLU A 26 -1.46 12.20 0.35
CA GLU A 26 -1.50 12.09 1.82
C GLU A 26 -2.85 11.51 2.32
N GLU A 27 -3.99 11.98 1.79
CA GLU A 27 -5.31 11.43 2.13
C GLU A 27 -5.45 9.95 1.77
N ASP A 28 -4.92 9.58 0.61
CA ASP A 28 -4.89 8.22 0.10
C ASP A 28 -4.05 7.29 0.98
N ILE A 29 -2.85 7.73 1.39
CA ILE A 29 -1.97 6.98 2.29
C ILE A 29 -2.63 6.82 3.67
N ALA A 30 -3.30 7.85 4.19
CA ALA A 30 -4.07 7.74 5.42
C ALA A 30 -5.23 6.73 5.31
N ASN A 31 -5.92 6.69 4.16
CA ASN A 31 -6.96 5.71 3.88
C ASN A 31 -6.39 4.27 3.81
N ILE A 32 -5.25 4.08 3.14
CA ILE A 32 -4.54 2.78 3.11
C ILE A 32 -4.16 2.35 4.53
N ALA A 33 -3.59 3.24 5.34
CA ALA A 33 -3.22 2.93 6.73
C ALA A 33 -4.43 2.46 7.56
N SER A 34 -5.59 3.10 7.38
CA SER A 34 -6.84 2.68 8.02
C SER A 34 -7.27 1.29 7.56
N GLN A 35 -7.20 1.00 6.25
CA GLN A 35 -7.60 -0.30 5.71
C GLN A 35 -6.65 -1.42 6.15
N VAL A 36 -5.34 -1.15 6.19
CA VAL A 36 -4.31 -2.06 6.73
C VAL A 36 -4.61 -2.40 8.20
N THR A 37 -5.00 -1.41 9.01
CA THR A 37 -5.36 -1.64 10.42
C THR A 37 -6.61 -2.53 10.54
N VAL A 38 -7.59 -2.35 9.66
CA VAL A 38 -8.83 -3.14 9.67
C VAL A 38 -8.57 -4.58 9.23
N ILE A 39 -7.80 -4.80 8.16
CA ILE A 39 -7.48 -6.16 7.70
C ILE A 39 -6.59 -6.89 8.70
N ASP A 40 -5.62 -6.22 9.33
CA ASP A 40 -4.80 -6.78 10.41
C ASP A 40 -5.68 -7.26 11.58
N SER A 41 -6.61 -6.41 12.02
CA SER A 41 -7.55 -6.75 13.08
C SER A 41 -8.42 -7.97 12.72
N ALA A 42 -8.89 -8.05 11.47
CA ALA A 42 -9.68 -9.19 10.98
C ALA A 42 -8.84 -10.48 10.94
N ILE A 43 -7.59 -10.42 10.49
CA ILE A 43 -6.66 -11.55 10.45
C ILE A 43 -6.35 -12.05 11.87
N HIS A 44 -6.14 -11.15 12.83
CA HIS A 44 -5.95 -11.52 14.24
C HIS A 44 -7.19 -12.15 14.86
N ALA A 45 -8.38 -11.62 14.53
CA ALA A 45 -9.65 -12.15 14.98
C ALA A 45 -9.94 -13.55 14.41
N PHE A 46 -9.46 -13.85 13.19
CA PHE A 46 -9.59 -15.17 12.60
C PHE A 46 -8.91 -16.24 13.47
N PRO A 47 -9.59 -17.31 13.91
CA PRO A 47 -9.02 -18.30 14.83
C PRO A 47 -7.79 -19.03 14.25
N THR A 48 -6.85 -19.43 15.12
CA THR A 48 -5.71 -20.28 14.70
C THR A 48 -6.09 -21.72 14.42
N THR A 49 -7.25 -22.16 14.89
CA THR A 49 -7.87 -23.44 14.56
C THR A 49 -9.36 -23.25 14.33
N GLY A 50 -9.86 -23.74 13.19
CA GLY A 50 -11.22 -23.46 12.77
C GLY A 50 -11.37 -22.01 12.29
N GLY A 51 -12.59 -21.49 12.40
CA GLY A 51 -13.02 -20.23 11.78
C GLY A 51 -14.26 -20.48 10.93
N SER A 52 -14.78 -19.41 10.36
CA SER A 52 -15.98 -19.44 9.54
C SER A 52 -15.69 -18.94 8.13
N LEU A 53 -16.50 -19.43 7.18
CA LEU A 53 -16.49 -18.90 5.81
C LEU A 53 -16.86 -17.41 5.77
N LEU A 54 -17.62 -16.92 6.75
CA LEU A 54 -17.99 -15.51 6.83
C LEU A 54 -16.79 -14.63 7.20
N GLU A 55 -16.00 -15.03 8.20
CA GLU A 55 -14.77 -14.31 8.56
C GLU A 55 -13.73 -14.37 7.44
N ALA A 56 -13.63 -15.51 6.73
CA ALA A 56 -12.74 -15.63 5.57
C ALA A 56 -13.20 -14.74 4.40
N LEU A 57 -14.51 -14.63 4.17
CA LEU A 57 -15.09 -13.73 3.17
C LEU A 57 -14.83 -12.26 3.52
N GLU A 58 -14.96 -11.89 4.80
CA GLU A 58 -14.66 -10.53 5.27
C GLU A 58 -13.19 -10.15 4.99
N ILE A 59 -12.25 -11.04 5.31
CA ILE A 59 -10.82 -10.81 5.01
C ILE A 59 -10.59 -10.63 3.50
N HIS A 60 -11.24 -11.46 2.67
CA HIS A 60 -11.18 -11.33 1.22
C HIS A 60 -11.72 -9.97 0.74
N GLU A 61 -12.91 -9.55 1.19
CA GLU A 61 -13.50 -8.25 0.81
C GLU A 61 -12.60 -7.07 1.21
N LEU A 62 -12.01 -7.12 2.40
CA LEU A 62 -11.03 -6.13 2.86
C LEU A 62 -9.78 -6.12 1.98
N ALA A 63 -9.26 -7.28 1.60
CA ALA A 63 -8.10 -7.38 0.70
C ALA A 63 -8.40 -6.78 -0.68
N THR A 64 -9.55 -7.09 -1.28
CA THR A 64 -9.94 -6.52 -2.59
C THR A 64 -10.13 -5.00 -2.54
N THR A 65 -10.66 -4.48 -1.42
CA THR A 65 -10.82 -3.03 -1.20
C THR A 65 -9.46 -2.36 -1.07
N LEU A 66 -8.54 -2.96 -0.32
CA LEU A 66 -7.17 -2.47 -0.16
C LEU A 66 -6.40 -2.47 -1.48
N ALA A 67 -6.50 -3.55 -2.28
CA ALA A 67 -5.89 -3.61 -3.61
C ALA A 67 -6.40 -2.48 -4.52
N SER A 68 -7.70 -2.17 -4.46
CA SER A 68 -8.30 -1.07 -5.23
C SER A 68 -7.81 0.31 -4.75
N ALA A 69 -7.61 0.48 -3.45
CA ALA A 69 -7.05 1.69 -2.88
C ALA A 69 -5.59 1.88 -3.33
N LEU A 70 -4.74 0.85 -3.22
CA LEU A 70 -3.35 0.87 -3.69
C LEU A 70 -3.24 1.25 -5.17
N ALA A 71 -4.08 0.68 -6.03
CA ALA A 71 -4.10 0.97 -7.46
C ALA A 71 -4.54 2.43 -7.76
N SER A 72 -5.51 2.95 -6.99
CA SER A 72 -5.96 4.35 -7.12
C SER A 72 -4.85 5.31 -6.68
N THR A 73 -4.24 5.06 -5.52
CA THR A 73 -3.13 5.86 -5.01
C THR A 73 -1.93 5.83 -5.93
N THR A 74 -1.63 4.69 -6.56
CA THR A 74 -0.59 4.61 -7.60
C THR A 74 -0.88 5.57 -8.75
N THR A 75 -2.14 5.66 -9.19
CA THR A 75 -2.55 6.59 -10.26
C THR A 75 -2.33 8.04 -9.83
N ASP A 76 -2.68 8.38 -8.59
CA ASP A 76 -2.55 9.74 -8.07
C ASP A 76 -1.10 10.14 -7.80
N VAL A 77 -0.25 9.22 -7.33
CA VAL A 77 1.21 9.44 -7.22
C VAL A 77 1.79 9.75 -8.60
N VAL A 78 1.51 8.91 -9.61
CA VAL A 78 2.00 9.13 -10.98
C VAL A 78 1.50 10.45 -11.57
N ALA A 79 0.27 10.87 -11.24
CA ALA A 79 -0.28 12.14 -11.67
C ALA A 79 0.34 13.34 -10.94
N THR A 80 0.78 13.16 -9.70
CA THR A 80 1.45 14.17 -8.88
C THR A 80 2.87 14.44 -9.39
N GLY A 81 3.63 13.38 -9.69
CA GLY A 81 5.03 13.44 -10.08
C GLY A 81 5.96 13.80 -8.90
N PRO A 82 7.21 14.21 -9.19
CA PRO A 82 8.21 14.44 -8.16
C PRO A 82 7.78 15.47 -7.12
N VAL A 83 7.92 15.11 -5.85
CA VAL A 83 7.60 15.97 -4.69
C VAL A 83 8.86 16.66 -4.16
N ASP A 84 8.68 17.72 -3.37
CA ASP A 84 9.81 18.34 -2.68
C ASP A 84 10.21 17.56 -1.42
N ASP A 85 11.36 17.91 -0.83
CA ASP A 85 11.89 17.21 0.35
C ASP A 85 10.94 17.25 1.56
N THR A 86 10.13 18.31 1.70
CA THR A 86 9.21 18.47 2.83
C THR A 86 8.02 17.54 2.68
N ASP A 87 7.38 17.57 1.51
CA ASP A 87 6.23 16.74 1.18
C ASP A 87 6.64 15.25 1.14
N GLY A 88 7.77 14.95 0.50
CA GLY A 88 8.33 13.59 0.46
C GLY A 88 8.65 13.05 1.86
N GLN A 89 9.17 13.89 2.76
CA GLN A 89 9.43 13.47 4.14
C GLN A 89 8.15 13.23 4.94
N THR A 90 7.08 13.98 4.67
CA THR A 90 5.76 13.79 5.30
C THR A 90 5.16 12.46 4.88
N ILE A 91 5.01 12.24 3.57
CA ILE A 91 4.47 11.00 3.00
C ILE A 91 5.25 9.78 3.48
N LEU A 92 6.59 9.85 3.46
CA LEU A 92 7.43 8.73 3.88
C LEU A 92 7.24 8.36 5.36
N LYS A 93 7.06 9.36 6.23
CA LYS A 93 6.77 9.12 7.66
C LYS A 93 5.40 8.53 7.87
N GLU A 94 4.41 8.90 7.05
CA GLU A 94 3.09 8.29 7.10
C GLU A 94 3.16 6.81 6.76
N VAL A 95 3.88 6.44 5.69
CA VAL A 95 4.12 5.02 5.34
C VAL A 95 4.88 4.27 6.44
N GLU A 96 5.98 4.84 6.93
CA GLU A 96 6.78 4.26 8.02
C GLU A 96 5.95 4.01 9.29
N ALA A 97 4.92 4.83 9.55
CA ALA A 97 4.08 4.70 10.74
C ALA A 97 3.18 3.45 10.74
N PHE A 98 2.75 2.95 9.58
CA PHE A 98 1.92 1.74 9.48
C PHE A 98 2.62 0.54 8.83
N GLU A 99 3.88 0.67 8.37
CA GLU A 99 4.72 -0.45 7.94
C GLU A 99 4.71 -1.62 8.93
N PRO A 100 4.86 -1.43 10.26
CA PRO A 100 4.84 -2.55 11.21
C PRO A 100 3.52 -3.32 11.20
N THR A 101 2.39 -2.64 10.94
CA THR A 101 1.06 -3.26 10.86
C THR A 101 0.91 -4.09 9.60
N ILE A 102 1.47 -3.66 8.47
CA ILE A 102 1.52 -4.47 7.24
C ILE A 102 2.27 -5.79 7.51
N ILE A 103 3.46 -5.67 8.11
CA ILE A 103 4.31 -6.83 8.41
C ILE A 103 3.60 -7.79 9.37
N ASP A 104 2.98 -7.28 10.43
CA ASP A 104 2.24 -8.09 11.39
C ASP A 104 1.05 -8.81 10.77
N ALA A 105 0.27 -8.13 9.92
CA ALA A 105 -0.86 -8.72 9.20
C ALA A 105 -0.41 -9.89 8.31
N LEU A 106 0.66 -9.71 7.53
CA LEU A 106 1.17 -10.74 6.62
C LEU A 106 1.75 -11.95 7.38
N ILE A 107 2.50 -11.72 8.45
CA ILE A 107 3.04 -12.79 9.30
C ILE A 107 1.90 -13.54 10.00
N SER A 108 0.90 -12.82 10.52
CA SER A 108 -0.26 -13.41 11.17
C SER A 108 -1.06 -14.24 10.17
N LEU A 109 -1.27 -13.74 8.95
CA LEU A 109 -1.96 -14.48 7.88
C LEU A 109 -1.24 -15.80 7.55
N ALA A 110 0.09 -15.78 7.45
CA ALA A 110 0.90 -16.99 7.24
C ALA A 110 0.65 -18.05 8.34
N GLN A 111 0.49 -17.63 9.59
CA GLN A 111 0.20 -18.53 10.71
C GLN A 111 -1.22 -19.11 10.67
N LYS A 112 -2.17 -18.46 9.99
CA LYS A 112 -3.56 -18.90 9.85
C LYS A 112 -3.80 -19.86 8.68
N VAL A 113 -2.80 -20.13 7.84
CA VAL A 113 -2.91 -21.05 6.70
C VAL A 113 -3.59 -22.39 7.06
N PRO A 114 -3.22 -23.08 8.18
CA PRO A 114 -3.90 -24.33 8.56
C PRO A 114 -5.38 -24.15 8.87
N ALA A 115 -5.77 -23.02 9.46
CA ALA A 115 -7.15 -22.72 9.81
C ALA A 115 -8.00 -22.46 8.56
N PHE A 116 -7.49 -21.70 7.58
CA PHE A 116 -8.15 -21.54 6.28
C PHE A 116 -8.28 -22.87 5.52
N SER A 117 -7.25 -23.74 5.57
CA SER A 117 -7.29 -25.05 4.92
C SER A 117 -8.33 -26.02 5.52
N ALA A 118 -8.68 -25.82 6.79
CA ALA A 118 -9.63 -26.66 7.52
C ALA A 118 -11.10 -26.28 7.29
N LEU A 119 -11.36 -25.18 6.57
CA LEU A 119 -12.72 -24.73 6.28
C LEU A 119 -13.44 -25.76 5.37
N PRO A 120 -14.75 -25.99 5.59
CA PRO A 120 -15.49 -27.06 4.92
C PRO A 120 -15.83 -26.77 3.44
N LEU A 121 -15.21 -25.75 2.84
CA LEU A 121 -15.38 -25.36 1.45
C LEU A 121 -14.02 -25.36 0.75
N GLY A 122 -13.90 -26.17 -0.31
CA GLY A 122 -12.71 -26.17 -1.14
C GLY A 122 -12.49 -24.82 -1.83
N GLY A 123 -11.24 -24.45 -2.06
CA GLY A 123 -10.87 -23.24 -2.80
C GLY A 123 -10.68 -21.98 -1.95
N VAL A 124 -11.09 -21.95 -0.68
CA VAL A 124 -10.87 -20.78 0.19
C VAL A 124 -9.37 -20.45 0.30
N LEU A 125 -8.53 -21.46 0.53
CA LEU A 125 -7.08 -21.24 0.60
C LEU A 125 -6.49 -20.71 -0.71
N ALA A 126 -7.01 -21.15 -1.86
CA ALA A 126 -6.59 -20.65 -3.16
C ALA A 126 -7.04 -19.20 -3.38
N LEU A 127 -8.20 -18.81 -2.86
CA LEU A 127 -8.69 -17.44 -2.91
C LEU A 127 -7.81 -16.50 -2.07
N ILE A 128 -7.52 -16.86 -0.82
CA ILE A 128 -6.63 -16.05 0.03
C ILE A 128 -5.22 -15.96 -0.57
N LYS A 129 -4.72 -17.04 -1.19
CA LYS A 129 -3.46 -17.00 -1.94
C LYS A 129 -3.52 -16.00 -3.10
N GLN A 130 -4.62 -15.94 -3.83
CA GLN A 130 -4.81 -14.96 -4.90
C GLN A 130 -4.82 -13.54 -4.34
N ASP A 131 -5.52 -13.30 -3.21
CA ASP A 131 -5.53 -12.00 -2.55
C ASP A 131 -4.13 -11.53 -2.16
N VAL A 132 -3.29 -12.43 -1.62
CA VAL A 132 -1.89 -12.13 -1.28
C VAL A 132 -1.08 -11.76 -2.52
N VAL A 133 -1.27 -12.47 -3.64
CA VAL A 133 -0.57 -12.19 -4.90
C VAL A 133 -1.01 -10.83 -5.48
N ASP A 134 -2.29 -10.53 -5.42
CA ASP A 134 -2.84 -9.26 -5.94
C ASP A 134 -2.39 -8.08 -5.07
N LEU A 135 -2.40 -8.23 -3.74
CA LEU A 135 -1.88 -7.22 -2.82
C LEU A 135 -0.38 -6.99 -2.99
N ASP A 136 0.44 -8.05 -3.15
CA ASP A 136 1.87 -7.93 -3.42
C ASP A 136 2.13 -7.15 -4.72
N ALA A 137 1.36 -7.46 -5.78
CA ALA A 137 1.48 -6.78 -7.06
C ALA A 137 1.11 -5.29 -6.97
N GLU A 138 -0.01 -4.94 -6.34
CA GLU A 138 -0.44 -3.54 -6.23
C GLU A 138 0.43 -2.75 -5.25
N THR A 139 0.96 -3.38 -4.21
CA THR A 139 1.92 -2.75 -3.30
C THR A 139 3.19 -2.39 -4.05
N LYS A 140 3.74 -3.31 -4.85
CA LYS A 140 4.91 -3.04 -5.70
C LYS A 140 4.65 -1.95 -6.73
N ASN A 141 3.45 -1.88 -7.30
CA ASN A 141 3.10 -0.80 -8.23
C ASN A 141 3.18 0.56 -7.54
N LEU A 142 2.60 0.67 -6.34
CA LEU A 142 2.65 1.88 -5.54
C LEU A 142 4.08 2.24 -5.11
N GLU A 143 4.82 1.28 -4.56
CA GLU A 143 6.22 1.47 -4.15
C GLU A 143 7.09 1.96 -5.30
N ASN A 144 6.99 1.36 -6.48
CA ASN A 144 7.74 1.78 -7.65
C ASN A 144 7.38 3.21 -8.09
N ALA A 145 6.09 3.58 -8.03
CA ALA A 145 5.66 4.94 -8.34
C ALA A 145 6.21 5.94 -7.31
N MET A 146 6.09 5.65 -6.02
CA MET A 146 6.61 6.51 -4.95
C MET A 146 8.13 6.66 -5.03
N ILE A 147 8.88 5.58 -5.26
CA ILE A 147 10.35 5.60 -5.40
C ILE A 147 10.78 6.45 -6.58
N ALA A 148 10.05 6.42 -7.70
CA ALA A 148 10.37 7.22 -8.89
C ALA A 148 10.30 8.73 -8.61
N ASP A 149 9.41 9.13 -7.70
CA ASP A 149 9.13 10.53 -7.35
C ASP A 149 9.76 10.95 -6.00
N THR A 150 10.48 10.04 -5.33
CA THR A 150 11.10 10.27 -4.02
C THR A 150 12.36 11.15 -4.13
N PRO A 151 12.50 12.19 -3.29
CA PRO A 151 13.73 12.98 -3.17
C PRO A 151 14.98 12.13 -2.88
N ALA A 152 16.11 12.52 -3.48
CA ALA A 152 17.31 11.67 -3.50
C ALA A 152 17.89 11.34 -2.12
N ASP A 153 17.70 12.23 -1.14
CA ASP A 153 18.11 12.07 0.25
C ASP A 153 17.21 11.10 1.03
N LEU A 154 15.96 10.90 0.59
CA LEU A 154 14.98 10.00 1.20
C LEU A 154 14.97 8.60 0.58
N LEU A 155 15.54 8.41 -0.61
CA LEU A 155 15.53 7.13 -1.34
C LEU A 155 16.04 5.94 -0.52
N ALA A 156 17.06 6.14 0.33
CA ALA A 156 17.60 5.06 1.15
C ALA A 156 16.60 4.57 2.21
N GLN A 157 15.84 5.48 2.81
CA GLN A 157 14.80 5.14 3.78
C GLN A 157 13.61 4.49 3.07
N ALA A 158 13.15 5.06 1.95
CA ALA A 158 12.07 4.48 1.15
C ALA A 158 12.39 3.04 0.69
N ALA A 159 13.60 2.79 0.17
CA ALA A 159 14.03 1.45 -0.23
C ALA A 159 14.11 0.45 0.94
N SER A 160 14.42 0.93 2.16
CA SER A 160 14.43 0.07 3.35
C SER A 160 13.03 -0.41 3.71
N ILE A 161 12.04 0.49 3.66
CA ILE A 161 10.63 0.17 3.95
C ILE A 161 10.11 -0.84 2.92
N THR A 162 10.29 -0.56 1.62
CA THR A 162 9.92 -1.49 0.54
C THR A 162 10.54 -2.86 0.74
N SER A 163 11.83 -2.93 1.05
CA SER A 163 12.50 -4.22 1.26
C SER A 163 11.93 -5.01 2.45
N ALA A 164 11.44 -4.35 3.50
CA ALA A 164 10.84 -5.00 4.66
C ALA A 164 9.44 -5.55 4.33
N ILE A 165 8.63 -4.76 3.62
CA ILE A 165 7.29 -5.17 3.15
C ILE A 165 7.41 -6.33 2.15
N ASP A 166 8.30 -6.25 1.17
CA ASP A 166 8.60 -7.32 0.20
C ASP A 166 8.98 -8.63 0.89
N ALA A 167 9.80 -8.57 1.95
CA ALA A 167 10.20 -9.73 2.71
C ALA A 167 9.02 -10.36 3.47
N ALA A 168 8.08 -9.55 3.97
CA ALA A 168 6.86 -10.03 4.61
C ALA A 168 5.92 -10.71 3.59
N PHE A 169 5.73 -10.13 2.40
CA PHE A 169 4.99 -10.76 1.30
C PHE A 169 5.62 -12.09 0.86
N ALA A 170 6.94 -12.15 0.74
CA ALA A 170 7.65 -13.39 0.44
C ALA A 170 7.43 -14.47 1.52
N THR A 171 7.39 -14.07 2.79
CA THR A 171 7.15 -14.97 3.93
C THR A 171 5.75 -15.58 3.86
N VAL A 172 4.70 -14.76 3.68
CA VAL A 172 3.34 -15.28 3.57
C VAL A 172 3.15 -16.09 2.28
N GLY A 173 3.74 -15.66 1.16
CA GLY A 173 3.70 -16.40 -0.10
C GLY A 173 4.30 -17.80 0.00
N ALA A 174 5.39 -17.96 0.74
CA ALA A 174 5.98 -19.27 1.03
C ALA A 174 5.04 -20.16 1.86
N ALA A 175 4.36 -19.61 2.87
CA ALA A 175 3.40 -20.35 3.68
C ALA A 175 2.22 -20.92 2.86
N PHE A 176 1.78 -20.20 1.81
CA PHE A 176 0.77 -20.67 0.85
C PHE A 176 1.31 -21.56 -0.28
N ALA A 177 2.62 -21.79 -0.34
CA ALA A 177 3.25 -22.71 -1.30
C ALA A 177 3.46 -24.12 -0.72
N ASP A 178 3.53 -24.23 0.61
CA ASP A 178 3.74 -25.47 1.35
C ASP A 178 2.46 -26.29 1.61
N THR A 179 1.33 -25.88 1.01
CA THR A 179 0.00 -26.50 1.11
C THR A 179 -0.48 -27.09 -0.20
#